data_AF-A0A4R7I3G6-F1
#
_entry.id   AF-A0A4R7I3G6-F1
#
_cell.length_a   1.000
_cell.length_b   1.000
_cell.length_c   1.000
_cell.angle_alpha   90.00
_cell.angle_beta   90.00
_cell.angle_gamma   90.00
#
_symmetry.space_group_name_H-M   'P 1'
#
loop_
_entity.id
_entity.type
_entity.pdbx_description
1 polymer ?
#
loop_
_entity_poly.entity_id
_entity_poly.type
_entity_poly.pdbx_seq_one_letter_code
_entity_poly.pdbx_strand_id
1 'polypeptide(L)'
;MSEDDAARRSRLNGLKLRALVRDHLGVDEVPEASEFAPGAALLADGDAWVLLDDQPGGRLGAALLWAMRNGANGVHVVAESATGQLARRAGAFEMPVEVWHADGRALLPALAEPLPDAPDVPAHHESFRQLIVDGGAEPSVEHGVLVGEVRGLEVCRVADDPHTDTTRLEVGVGAHDREAFQMLHGDVPAVESLARIVDTVARHRAVDAPQHPLNRLGAERFVRWRIVDDPSLVGLESVHAVAPPVPRTNLKDPVPCVALGDGPDGPQVVVCSSGVDLDLVPFAADAAAAHDGSLLFVLPERDRVRAVDELAGALRRPTSFATL
;
A
#
# COMPACT_ATOMS: atom_id res chain seq x y z
N MET A 1 3.86 1.78 -23.67
CA MET A 1 4.14 3.20 -23.97
C MET A 1 5.45 3.24 -24.72
N SER A 2 5.54 3.93 -25.87
CA SER A 2 6.83 4.05 -26.57
C SER A 2 7.77 5.00 -25.80
N GLU A 3 9.07 4.90 -26.03
CA GLU A 3 10.07 5.77 -25.40
C GLU A 3 9.83 7.25 -25.77
N ASP A 4 9.40 7.51 -27.01
CA ASP A 4 9.02 8.83 -27.51
C ASP A 4 7.80 9.42 -26.76
N ASP A 5 6.81 8.58 -26.46
CA ASP A 5 5.62 8.99 -25.70
C ASP A 5 5.99 9.37 -24.26
N ALA A 6 6.88 8.59 -23.63
CA ALA A 6 7.36 8.85 -22.28
C ALA A 6 8.15 10.17 -22.21
N ALA A 7 9.07 10.39 -23.16
CA ALA A 7 9.84 11.62 -23.24
C ALA A 7 8.95 12.84 -23.53
N ARG A 8 7.93 12.68 -24.38
CA ARG A 8 6.93 13.73 -24.63
C ARG A 8 6.13 14.05 -23.37
N ARG A 9 5.67 13.03 -22.64
CA ARG A 9 4.90 13.22 -21.39
C ARG A 9 5.74 13.95 -20.33
N SER A 10 7.00 13.55 -20.16
CA SER A 10 7.94 14.23 -19.25
C SER A 10 8.08 15.73 -19.58
N ARG A 11 8.29 16.08 -20.87
CA ARG A 11 8.37 17.49 -21.29
C ARG A 11 7.08 18.26 -21.02
N LEU A 12 5.91 17.66 -21.28
CA LEU A 12 4.61 18.29 -21.01
C LEU A 12 4.39 18.53 -19.52
N ASN A 13 4.76 17.57 -18.67
CA ASN A 13 4.68 17.71 -17.22
C ASN A 13 5.60 18.81 -16.71
N GLY A 14 6.82 18.93 -17.25
CA GLY A 14 7.73 20.03 -16.93
C GLY A 14 7.13 21.41 -17.28
N LEU A 15 6.58 21.55 -18.48
CA LEU A 15 5.90 22.78 -18.90
C LEU A 15 4.67 23.10 -18.03
N LYS A 16 3.87 22.08 -17.69
CA LYS A 16 2.71 22.23 -16.82
C LYS A 16 3.09 22.69 -15.43
N LEU A 17 4.05 22.03 -14.79
CA LEU A 17 4.51 22.39 -13.45
C LEU A 17 5.01 23.84 -13.43
N ARG A 18 5.87 24.23 -14.39
CA ARG A 18 6.39 25.60 -14.46
C ARG A 18 5.27 26.62 -14.63
N ALA A 19 4.29 26.35 -15.47
CA ALA A 19 3.14 27.24 -15.64
C ALA A 19 2.33 27.39 -14.33
N LEU A 20 2.04 26.28 -13.64
CA LEU A 20 1.30 26.30 -12.39
C LEU A 20 2.04 27.07 -11.28
N VAL A 21 3.34 26.81 -11.10
CA VAL A 21 4.16 27.48 -10.07
C VAL A 21 4.28 28.97 -10.37
N ARG A 22 4.56 29.34 -11.62
CA ARG A 22 4.66 30.74 -12.03
C ARG A 22 3.37 31.50 -11.75
N ASP A 23 2.25 30.95 -12.20
CA ASP A 23 0.94 31.58 -12.06
C ASP A 23 0.51 31.66 -10.57
N HIS A 24 0.87 30.66 -9.76
CA HIS A 24 0.59 30.64 -8.32
C HIS A 24 1.44 31.65 -7.52
N LEU A 25 2.74 31.73 -7.79
CA LEU A 25 3.65 32.67 -7.11
C LEU A 25 3.52 34.12 -7.64
N GLY A 26 2.87 34.31 -8.80
CA GLY A 26 2.70 35.62 -9.41
C GLY A 26 4.02 36.21 -9.93
N VAL A 27 4.95 35.36 -10.38
CA VAL A 27 6.27 35.74 -10.89
C VAL A 27 6.32 35.63 -12.42
N ASP A 28 7.28 36.29 -13.07
CA ASP A 28 7.41 36.23 -14.53
C ASP A 28 8.13 34.95 -15.01
N GLU A 29 9.09 34.47 -14.23
CA GLU A 29 9.93 33.31 -14.57
C GLU A 29 10.09 32.36 -13.38
N VAL A 30 10.19 31.07 -13.69
CA VAL A 30 10.56 30.02 -12.75
C VAL A 30 11.64 29.14 -13.37
N PRO A 31 12.49 28.50 -12.54
CA PRO A 31 13.55 27.62 -13.03
C PRO A 31 13.03 26.50 -13.94
N GLU A 32 13.96 25.90 -14.70
CA GLU A 32 13.64 24.75 -15.53
C GLU A 32 13.24 23.54 -14.66
N ALA A 33 12.30 22.74 -15.18
CA ALA A 33 11.90 21.52 -14.51
C ALA A 33 13.01 20.47 -14.63
N SER A 34 13.30 19.84 -13.51
CA SER A 34 14.16 18.66 -13.38
C SER A 34 13.38 17.38 -13.65
N GLU A 35 14.12 16.30 -13.95
CA GLU A 35 13.53 14.99 -14.14
C GLU A 35 12.94 14.44 -12.84
N PHE A 36 11.66 14.06 -12.92
CA PHE A 36 10.92 13.31 -11.92
C PHE A 36 9.82 12.55 -12.67
N ALA A 37 9.80 11.22 -12.62
CA ALA A 37 8.94 10.45 -13.51
C ALA A 37 8.05 9.44 -12.77
N PRO A 38 6.79 9.25 -13.22
CA PRO A 38 5.95 10.22 -13.94
C PRO A 38 5.70 11.53 -13.16
N GLY A 39 5.91 12.66 -13.82
CA GLY A 39 5.68 13.97 -13.21
C GLY A 39 6.71 14.99 -13.67
N ALA A 40 6.99 15.96 -12.80
CA ALA A 40 8.08 16.92 -12.93
C ALA A 40 8.42 17.47 -11.54
N ALA A 41 9.63 18.00 -11.37
CA ALA A 41 10.01 18.70 -10.14
C ALA A 41 10.82 19.96 -10.47
N LEU A 42 10.77 20.97 -9.63
CA LEU A 42 11.65 22.14 -9.70
C LEU A 42 11.94 22.68 -8.30
N LEU A 43 13.02 23.46 -8.16
CA LEU A 43 13.28 24.25 -6.96
C LEU A 43 12.93 25.70 -7.25
N ALA A 44 12.17 26.33 -6.36
CA ALA A 44 11.89 27.77 -6.40
C ALA A 44 12.02 28.32 -4.98
N ASP A 45 12.85 29.36 -4.80
CA ASP A 45 13.09 30.04 -3.52
C ASP A 45 13.48 29.13 -2.33
N GLY A 46 14.13 28.00 -2.64
CA GLY A 46 14.56 27.02 -1.65
C GLY A 46 13.54 25.92 -1.33
N ASP A 47 12.34 25.98 -1.91
CA ASP A 47 11.31 24.95 -1.77
C ASP A 47 11.21 24.07 -3.02
N ALA A 48 10.90 22.80 -2.80
CA ALA A 48 10.65 21.83 -3.86
C ALA A 48 9.20 21.91 -4.31
N TRP A 49 8.98 22.06 -5.61
CA TRP A 49 7.67 21.92 -6.23
C TRP A 49 7.65 20.64 -7.06
N VAL A 50 6.75 19.71 -6.74
CA VAL A 50 6.69 18.39 -7.38
C VAL A 50 5.29 18.15 -7.93
N LEU A 51 5.18 18.03 -9.25
CA LEU A 51 3.97 17.57 -9.93
C LEU A 51 3.96 16.05 -9.94
N LEU A 52 3.00 15.46 -9.25
CA LEU A 52 2.72 14.03 -9.30
C LEU A 52 1.73 13.76 -10.43
N ASP A 53 2.17 12.95 -11.40
CA ASP A 53 1.36 12.47 -12.50
C ASP A 53 1.32 10.94 -12.44
N ASP A 54 0.23 10.35 -12.97
CA ASP A 54 -0.07 8.92 -12.98
C ASP A 54 -0.10 8.27 -11.58
N GLN A 55 -1.29 7.94 -11.09
CA GLN A 55 -1.50 7.36 -9.74
C GLN A 55 -0.84 8.18 -8.60
N PRO A 56 -1.16 9.48 -8.46
CA PRO A 56 -0.43 10.38 -7.56
C PRO A 56 -0.45 9.98 -6.08
N GLY A 57 -1.47 9.24 -5.62
CA GLY A 57 -1.61 8.82 -4.21
C GLY A 57 -0.49 7.92 -3.68
N GLY A 58 0.24 7.24 -4.56
CA GLY A 58 1.35 6.35 -4.21
C GLY A 58 2.72 6.90 -4.61
N ARG A 59 2.91 8.23 -4.57
CA ARG A 59 4.17 8.88 -5.02
C ARG A 59 4.69 9.97 -4.07
N LEU A 60 4.12 10.11 -2.88
CA LEU A 60 4.53 11.12 -1.90
C LEU A 60 5.95 10.84 -1.40
N GLY A 61 6.29 9.57 -1.18
CA GLY A 61 7.62 9.19 -0.72
C GLY A 61 8.71 9.56 -1.73
N ALA A 62 8.42 9.37 -3.02
CA ALA A 62 9.33 9.80 -4.08
C ALA A 62 9.52 11.33 -4.11
N ALA A 63 8.44 12.12 -3.93
CA ALA A 63 8.52 13.58 -3.88
C ALA A 63 9.36 14.08 -2.71
N LEU A 64 9.13 13.52 -1.51
CA LEU A 64 9.91 13.82 -0.30
C LEU A 64 11.38 13.48 -0.49
N LEU A 65 11.69 12.29 -0.99
CA LEU A 65 13.07 11.88 -1.25
C LEU A 65 13.77 12.80 -2.25
N TRP A 66 13.06 13.21 -3.31
CA TRP A 66 13.59 14.17 -4.27
C TRP A 66 13.90 15.51 -3.59
N ALA A 67 12.98 16.03 -2.78
CA ALA A 67 13.18 17.29 -2.07
C ALA A 67 14.37 17.23 -1.08
N MET A 68 14.47 16.17 -0.28
CA MET A 68 15.58 15.96 0.66
C MET A 68 16.93 15.93 -0.06
N ARG A 69 17.01 15.22 -1.19
CA ARG A 69 18.24 15.11 -1.99
C ARG A 69 18.66 16.43 -2.63
N ASN A 70 17.71 17.34 -2.83
CA ASN A 70 17.94 18.66 -3.38
C ASN A 70 18.08 19.75 -2.29
N GLY A 71 18.09 19.36 -1.01
CA GLY A 71 18.27 20.29 0.10
C GLY A 71 17.15 21.32 0.22
N ALA A 72 15.93 20.96 -0.16
CA ALA A 72 14.77 21.85 -0.06
C ALA A 72 14.35 22.09 1.40
N ASN A 73 13.82 23.28 1.68
CA ASN A 73 13.33 23.66 3.01
C ASN A 73 11.93 23.09 3.29
N GLY A 74 11.08 23.02 2.25
CA GLY A 74 9.78 22.36 2.25
C GLY A 74 9.42 21.79 0.88
N VAL A 75 8.26 21.15 0.81
CA VAL A 75 7.75 20.53 -0.43
C VAL A 75 6.32 20.99 -0.70
N HIS A 76 6.08 21.53 -1.89
CA HIS A 76 4.76 21.71 -2.46
C HIS A 76 4.47 20.57 -3.44
N VAL A 77 3.55 19.69 -3.06
CA VAL A 77 3.09 18.57 -3.89
C VAL A 77 1.88 19.01 -4.69
N VAL A 78 1.93 18.88 -6.00
CA VAL A 78 0.85 19.24 -6.93
C VAL A 78 0.30 17.98 -7.58
N ALA A 79 -1.02 17.78 -7.55
CA ALA A 79 -1.68 16.67 -8.23
C ALA A 79 -3.11 17.02 -8.66
N GLU A 80 -3.65 16.29 -9.64
CA GLU A 80 -5.05 16.43 -10.10
C GLU A 80 -6.01 15.48 -9.39
N SER A 81 -5.50 14.52 -8.62
CA SER A 81 -6.31 13.54 -7.88
C SER A 81 -5.57 13.05 -6.64
N ALA A 82 -6.27 12.34 -5.75
CA ALA A 82 -5.75 11.84 -4.47
C ALA A 82 -5.15 12.90 -3.53
N THR A 83 -5.39 14.20 -3.78
CA THR A 83 -4.76 15.31 -3.05
C THR A 83 -5.15 15.34 -1.58
N GLY A 84 -6.36 14.89 -1.23
CA GLY A 84 -6.74 14.79 0.17
C GLY A 84 -5.99 13.67 0.92
N GLN A 85 -5.79 12.50 0.29
CA GLN A 85 -4.96 11.42 0.86
C GLN A 85 -3.53 11.90 1.05
N LEU A 86 -2.98 12.57 0.03
CA LEU A 86 -1.65 13.17 0.08
C LEU A 86 -1.55 14.20 1.22
N ALA A 87 -2.55 15.08 1.36
CA ALA A 87 -2.61 16.07 2.43
C ALA A 87 -2.72 15.45 3.82
N ARG A 88 -3.47 14.34 3.98
CA ARG A 88 -3.50 13.59 5.24
C ARG A 88 -2.12 13.04 5.60
N ARG A 89 -1.46 12.37 4.65
CA ARG A 89 -0.12 11.77 4.86
C ARG A 89 0.97 12.82 5.08
N ALA A 90 0.88 13.96 4.41
CA ALA A 90 1.81 15.08 4.52
C ALA A 90 2.00 15.54 5.97
N GLY A 91 0.94 15.54 6.79
CA GLY A 91 1.00 15.95 8.20
C GLY A 91 1.88 15.07 9.10
N ALA A 92 2.26 13.87 8.66
CA ALA A 92 3.06 12.93 9.44
C ALA A 92 4.58 13.20 9.39
N PHE A 93 5.03 14.11 8.54
CA PHE A 93 6.46 14.41 8.34
C PHE A 93 6.90 15.68 9.08
N GLU A 94 8.16 15.70 9.50
CA GLU A 94 8.78 16.88 10.12
C GLU A 94 9.06 17.99 9.09
N MET A 95 9.48 17.61 7.88
CA MET A 95 9.61 18.53 6.75
C MET A 95 8.23 19.13 6.43
N PRO A 96 8.13 20.47 6.23
CA PRO A 96 6.89 21.08 5.77
C PRO A 96 6.47 20.53 4.40
N VAL A 97 5.24 20.02 4.32
CA VAL A 97 4.65 19.52 3.08
C VAL A 97 3.30 20.17 2.87
N GLU A 98 3.17 20.95 1.81
CA GLU A 98 1.92 21.53 1.36
C GLU A 98 1.42 20.78 0.13
N VAL A 99 0.12 20.51 0.08
CA VAL A 99 -0.49 19.76 -1.04
C VAL A 99 -1.49 20.64 -1.77
N TRP A 100 -1.40 20.63 -3.09
CA TRP A 100 -2.20 21.45 -3.98
C TRP A 100 -2.96 20.59 -4.98
N HIS A 101 -4.25 20.86 -5.10
CA HIS A 101 -5.07 20.37 -6.20
C HIS A 101 -4.94 21.30 -7.40
N ALA A 102 -4.47 20.76 -8.52
CA ALA A 102 -4.40 21.47 -9.78
C ALA A 102 -5.78 21.44 -10.47
N ASP A 103 -6.46 22.59 -10.49
CA ASP A 103 -7.69 22.80 -11.24
C ASP A 103 -7.41 23.74 -12.43
N GLY A 104 -7.15 23.13 -13.59
CA GLY A 104 -6.70 23.85 -14.78
C GLY A 104 -5.36 24.56 -14.55
N ARG A 105 -5.39 25.89 -14.34
CA ARG A 105 -4.22 26.71 -14.03
C ARG A 105 -4.17 27.22 -12.58
N ALA A 106 -5.17 26.91 -11.77
CA ALA A 106 -5.21 27.28 -10.37
C ALA A 106 -4.62 26.15 -9.51
N LEU A 107 -3.88 26.53 -8.47
CA LEU A 107 -3.51 25.63 -7.38
C LEU A 107 -4.39 25.94 -6.18
N LEU A 108 -5.25 24.98 -5.82
CA LEU A 108 -6.14 25.06 -4.68
C LEU A 108 -5.53 24.28 -3.51
N PRO A 109 -5.43 24.84 -2.30
CA PRO A 109 -4.95 24.09 -1.14
C PRO A 109 -5.79 22.83 -0.94
N ALA A 110 -5.14 21.67 -0.85
CA ALA A 110 -5.81 20.41 -0.60
C ALA A 110 -6.19 20.29 0.88
N LEU A 111 -7.40 19.82 1.14
CA LEU A 111 -7.85 19.48 2.49
C LEU A 111 -7.57 17.99 2.74
N ALA A 112 -6.96 17.69 3.88
CA ALA A 112 -6.75 16.31 4.32
C ALA A 112 -8.11 15.59 4.45
N GLU A 113 -8.28 14.49 3.71
CA GLU A 113 -9.43 13.58 3.95
C GLU A 113 -9.18 12.77 5.22
N PRO A 114 -10.23 12.43 5.99
CA PRO A 114 -10.11 11.47 7.08
C PRO A 114 -9.73 10.08 6.55
N LEU A 115 -9.22 9.23 7.44
CA LEU A 115 -9.06 7.81 7.11
C LEU A 115 -10.42 7.21 6.72
N PRO A 116 -10.48 6.34 5.70
CA PRO A 116 -11.71 5.65 5.36
C PRO A 116 -12.18 4.77 6.53
N ASP A 117 -13.49 4.79 6.81
CA ASP A 117 -14.09 3.82 7.72
C ASP A 117 -14.01 2.42 7.11
N ALA A 118 -13.58 1.44 7.91
CA ALA A 118 -13.62 0.04 7.49
C ALA A 118 -15.07 -0.46 7.60
N PRO A 119 -15.70 -0.92 6.51
CA PRO A 119 -17.04 -1.47 6.59
C PRO A 119 -17.03 -2.79 7.38
N ASP A 120 -18.11 -3.05 8.11
CA ASP A 120 -18.35 -4.34 8.75
C ASP A 120 -18.54 -5.44 7.70
N VAL A 121 -18.19 -6.68 8.07
CA VAL A 121 -18.52 -7.84 7.25
C VAL A 121 -20.03 -8.08 7.30
N PRO A 122 -20.72 -8.21 6.14
CA PRO A 122 -22.13 -8.56 6.15
C PRO A 122 -22.39 -9.87 6.89
N ALA A 123 -23.45 -9.94 7.70
CA ALA A 123 -23.75 -11.12 8.52
C ALA A 123 -23.92 -12.41 7.68
N HIS A 124 -24.43 -12.28 6.45
CA HIS A 124 -24.58 -13.38 5.50
C HIS A 124 -23.27 -13.79 4.83
N HIS A 125 -22.22 -12.95 4.85
CA HIS A 125 -20.86 -13.37 4.50
C HIS A 125 -20.23 -14.12 5.66
N GLU A 126 -20.43 -13.64 6.88
CA GLU A 126 -19.87 -14.22 8.11
C GLU A 126 -20.26 -15.70 8.31
N SER A 127 -21.43 -16.13 7.81
CA SER A 127 -21.84 -17.54 7.86
C SER A 127 -20.92 -18.51 7.10
N PHE A 128 -20.05 -18.00 6.22
CA PHE A 128 -19.05 -18.82 5.50
C PHE A 128 -17.75 -19.05 6.28
N ARG A 129 -17.56 -18.40 7.44
CA ARG A 129 -16.31 -18.53 8.23
C ARG A 129 -15.97 -19.98 8.55
N GLN A 130 -16.95 -20.76 9.01
CA GLN A 130 -16.71 -22.16 9.36
C GLN A 130 -16.34 -22.99 8.13
N LEU A 131 -16.93 -22.70 6.98
CA LEU A 131 -16.59 -23.38 5.71
C LEU A 131 -15.12 -23.13 5.34
N ILE A 132 -14.62 -21.90 5.53
CA ILE A 132 -13.22 -21.56 5.30
C ILE A 132 -12.29 -22.37 6.22
N VAL A 133 -12.64 -22.47 7.51
CA VAL A 133 -11.91 -23.28 8.50
C VAL A 133 -11.92 -24.76 8.10
N ASP A 134 -13.08 -25.30 7.75
CA ASP A 134 -13.25 -26.71 7.38
C ASP A 134 -12.48 -27.06 6.10
N GLY A 135 -12.29 -26.08 5.19
CA GLY A 135 -11.44 -26.19 4.01
C GLY A 135 -9.95 -26.04 4.29
N GLY A 136 -9.54 -25.77 5.53
CA GLY A 136 -8.13 -25.68 5.96
C GLY A 136 -7.46 -24.32 5.75
N ALA A 137 -8.22 -23.28 5.39
CA ALA A 137 -7.71 -21.92 5.28
C ALA A 137 -7.96 -21.12 6.58
N GLU A 138 -7.16 -20.09 6.80
CA GLU A 138 -7.33 -19.15 7.91
C GLU A 138 -8.33 -18.05 7.51
N PRO A 139 -9.46 -17.88 8.20
CA PRO A 139 -10.41 -16.82 7.89
C PRO A 139 -9.89 -15.45 8.33
N SER A 140 -10.00 -14.47 7.46
CA SER A 140 -9.49 -13.12 7.66
C SER A 140 -10.43 -12.08 7.09
N VAL A 141 -10.40 -10.87 7.67
CA VAL A 141 -11.29 -9.78 7.29
C VAL A 141 -10.45 -8.55 6.98
N GLU A 142 -10.58 -8.04 5.76
CA GLU A 142 -10.03 -6.75 5.39
C GLU A 142 -11.10 -5.96 4.63
N HIS A 143 -11.37 -4.72 5.05
CA HIS A 143 -12.31 -3.81 4.39
C HIS A 143 -13.71 -4.42 4.15
N GLY A 144 -14.26 -5.08 5.18
CA GLY A 144 -15.60 -5.69 5.14
C GLY A 144 -15.71 -6.96 4.30
N VAL A 145 -14.59 -7.49 3.80
CA VAL A 145 -14.58 -8.71 2.99
C VAL A 145 -14.01 -9.87 3.80
N LEU A 146 -14.82 -10.92 3.97
CA LEU A 146 -14.35 -12.20 4.52
C LEU A 146 -13.61 -12.99 3.44
N VAL A 147 -12.37 -13.35 3.75
CA VAL A 147 -11.51 -14.16 2.89
C VAL A 147 -10.94 -15.36 3.66
N GLY A 148 -10.51 -16.37 2.93
CA GLY A 148 -9.66 -17.44 3.47
C GLY A 148 -8.25 -17.31 2.92
N GLU A 149 -7.26 -17.38 3.80
CA GLU A 149 -5.86 -17.26 3.44
C GLU A 149 -5.00 -18.44 3.87
N VAL A 150 -3.91 -18.66 3.13
CA VAL A 150 -2.86 -19.63 3.46
C VAL A 150 -1.55 -18.89 3.53
N ARG A 151 -1.01 -18.74 4.75
CA ARG A 151 0.24 -18.02 5.02
C ARG A 151 0.26 -16.63 4.38
N GLY A 152 -0.85 -15.91 4.52
CA GLY A 152 -1.07 -14.57 3.97
C GLY A 152 -1.50 -14.50 2.49
N LEU A 153 -1.66 -15.63 1.78
CA LEU A 153 -2.19 -15.62 0.41
C LEU A 153 -3.69 -15.89 0.39
N GLU A 154 -4.48 -14.96 -0.17
CA GLU A 154 -5.92 -15.17 -0.39
C GLU A 154 -6.14 -16.35 -1.35
N VAL A 155 -6.85 -17.38 -0.88
CA VAL A 155 -7.22 -18.59 -1.64
C VAL A 155 -8.72 -18.72 -1.85
N CYS A 156 -9.52 -17.95 -1.11
CA CYS A 156 -10.93 -17.82 -1.35
C CYS A 156 -11.47 -16.49 -0.81
N ARG A 157 -12.62 -16.07 -1.33
CA ARG A 157 -13.31 -14.82 -0.98
C ARG A 157 -14.81 -15.05 -0.94
N VAL A 158 -15.47 -14.53 0.07
CA VAL A 158 -16.94 -14.47 0.08
C VAL A 158 -17.39 -13.25 -0.73
N ALA A 159 -18.30 -13.47 -1.67
CA ALA A 159 -18.82 -12.43 -2.54
C ALA A 159 -20.29 -12.67 -2.87
N ASP A 160 -21.02 -11.57 -3.07
CA ASP A 160 -22.38 -11.60 -3.60
C ASP A 160 -22.31 -11.58 -5.13
N ASP A 161 -23.07 -12.48 -5.76
CA ASP A 161 -23.22 -12.48 -7.21
C ASP A 161 -24.12 -11.30 -7.63
N PRO A 162 -23.63 -10.37 -8.47
CA PRO A 162 -24.37 -9.16 -8.81
C PRO A 162 -25.60 -9.42 -9.69
N HIS A 163 -25.75 -10.62 -10.28
CA HIS A 163 -26.89 -10.97 -11.14
C HIS A 163 -27.94 -11.82 -10.42
N THR A 164 -27.52 -12.69 -9.50
CA THR A 164 -28.42 -13.62 -8.81
C THR A 164 -28.72 -13.22 -7.37
N ASP A 165 -28.01 -12.23 -6.82
CA ASP A 165 -28.12 -11.77 -5.43
C ASP A 165 -27.87 -12.93 -4.42
N THR A 166 -27.07 -13.90 -4.84
CA THR A 166 -26.69 -15.06 -4.02
C THR A 166 -25.24 -14.93 -3.56
N THR A 167 -25.02 -15.15 -2.27
CA THR A 167 -23.69 -15.19 -1.67
C THR A 167 -23.02 -16.53 -1.91
N ARG A 168 -21.75 -16.49 -2.30
CA ARG A 168 -20.96 -17.68 -2.59
C ARG A 168 -19.54 -17.53 -2.06
N LEU A 169 -18.90 -18.66 -1.82
CA LEU A 169 -17.46 -18.73 -1.61
C LEU A 169 -16.76 -18.92 -2.96
N GLU A 170 -16.06 -17.89 -3.41
CA GLU A 170 -15.25 -17.95 -4.62
C GLU A 170 -13.87 -18.50 -4.28
N VAL A 171 -13.54 -19.69 -4.80
CA VAL A 171 -12.30 -20.42 -4.51
C VAL A 171 -11.29 -20.24 -5.66
N GLY A 172 -10.06 -19.83 -5.34
CA GLY A 172 -9.00 -19.52 -6.31
C GLY A 172 -8.05 -18.40 -5.86
N VAL A 173 -6.82 -18.42 -6.39
CA VAL A 173 -5.78 -17.42 -6.10
C VAL A 173 -5.89 -16.24 -7.07
N GLY A 174 -6.57 -15.19 -6.63
CA GLY A 174 -6.83 -13.98 -7.42
C GLY A 174 -8.06 -14.08 -8.32
N ALA A 175 -8.51 -12.93 -8.84
CA ALA A 175 -9.81 -12.80 -9.52
C ALA A 175 -9.98 -13.74 -10.73
N HIS A 176 -8.98 -13.82 -11.61
CA HIS A 176 -9.05 -14.66 -12.81
C HIS A 176 -9.08 -16.16 -12.49
N ASP A 177 -8.36 -16.59 -11.45
CA ASP A 177 -8.38 -17.99 -11.05
C ASP A 177 -9.75 -18.37 -10.47
N ARG A 178 -10.36 -17.48 -9.68
CA ARG A 178 -11.71 -17.67 -9.15
C ARG A 178 -12.77 -17.72 -10.24
N GLU A 179 -12.69 -16.84 -11.24
CA GLU A 179 -13.59 -16.85 -12.39
C GLU A 179 -13.44 -18.15 -13.20
N ALA A 180 -12.20 -18.57 -13.50
CA ALA A 180 -11.94 -19.82 -14.19
C ALA A 180 -12.41 -21.04 -13.39
N PHE A 181 -12.22 -21.02 -12.07
CA PHE A 181 -12.65 -22.08 -11.17
C PHE A 181 -14.17 -22.25 -11.22
N GLN A 182 -14.92 -21.15 -11.16
CA GLN A 182 -16.39 -21.14 -11.25
C GLN A 182 -16.89 -21.74 -12.57
N MET A 183 -16.27 -21.38 -13.70
CA MET A 183 -16.66 -21.91 -15.01
C MET A 183 -16.41 -23.41 -15.14
N LEU A 184 -15.37 -23.94 -14.48
CA LEU A 184 -14.92 -25.32 -14.64
C LEU A 184 -15.53 -26.30 -13.64
N HIS A 185 -15.86 -25.86 -12.42
CA HIS A 185 -16.14 -26.77 -11.31
C HIS A 185 -17.53 -26.68 -10.71
N GLY A 186 -18.43 -25.81 -11.22
CA GLY A 186 -19.86 -25.72 -10.90
C GLY A 186 -20.35 -26.40 -9.61
N ASP A 187 -20.57 -27.72 -9.67
CA ASP A 187 -21.19 -28.55 -8.62
C ASP A 187 -20.24 -29.13 -7.54
N VAL A 188 -18.92 -28.87 -7.58
CA VAL A 188 -18.00 -29.41 -6.55
C VAL A 188 -18.21 -28.68 -5.21
N PRO A 189 -18.38 -29.40 -4.08
CA PRO A 189 -18.51 -28.76 -2.77
C PRO A 189 -17.35 -27.81 -2.48
N ALA A 190 -17.69 -26.59 -2.04
CA ALA A 190 -16.71 -25.52 -1.83
C ALA A 190 -15.60 -25.91 -0.84
N VAL A 191 -15.91 -26.74 0.17
CA VAL A 191 -14.94 -27.24 1.17
C VAL A 191 -13.85 -28.10 0.52
N GLU A 192 -14.23 -29.11 -0.27
CA GLU A 192 -13.27 -30.02 -0.91
C GLU A 192 -12.39 -29.30 -1.93
N SER A 193 -12.99 -28.35 -2.65
CA SER A 193 -12.28 -27.48 -3.58
C SER A 193 -11.27 -26.59 -2.88
N LEU A 194 -11.67 -25.96 -1.78
CA LEU A 194 -10.80 -25.13 -0.97
C LEU A 194 -9.62 -25.95 -0.41
N ALA A 195 -9.88 -27.14 0.16
CA ALA A 195 -8.84 -28.01 0.69
C ALA A 195 -7.75 -28.35 -0.35
N ARG A 196 -8.13 -28.64 -1.60
CA ARG A 196 -7.14 -28.91 -2.67
C ARG A 196 -6.28 -27.68 -3.01
N ILE A 197 -6.86 -26.48 -2.99
CA ILE A 197 -6.10 -25.24 -3.22
C ILE A 197 -5.18 -24.97 -2.03
N VAL A 198 -5.68 -25.13 -0.81
CA VAL A 198 -4.91 -24.96 0.44
C VAL A 198 -3.67 -25.85 0.43
N ASP A 199 -3.82 -27.15 0.14
CA ASP A 199 -2.71 -28.10 0.05
C ASP A 199 -1.68 -27.70 -1.02
N THR A 200 -2.15 -27.15 -2.13
CA THR A 200 -1.27 -26.70 -3.22
C THR A 200 -0.49 -25.46 -2.82
N VAL A 201 -1.15 -24.45 -2.24
CA VAL A 201 -0.49 -23.21 -1.80
C VAL A 201 0.48 -23.49 -0.65
N ALA A 202 0.08 -24.29 0.35
CA ALA A 202 0.90 -24.60 1.52
C ALA A 202 2.23 -25.30 1.14
N ARG A 203 2.23 -26.14 0.09
CA ARG A 203 3.44 -26.78 -0.45
C ARG A 203 4.43 -25.80 -1.07
N HIS A 204 3.94 -24.74 -1.70
CA HIS A 204 4.79 -23.78 -2.41
C HIS A 204 5.18 -22.57 -1.57
N ARG A 205 4.38 -22.23 -0.55
CA ARG A 205 4.52 -21.01 0.25
C ARG A 205 5.15 -21.32 1.60
N ALA A 206 6.43 -21.70 1.61
CA ALA A 206 7.21 -21.97 2.82
C ALA A 206 8.53 -21.20 2.80
N VAL A 207 9.17 -21.06 3.96
CA VAL A 207 10.55 -20.56 4.05
C VAL A 207 11.44 -21.50 3.24
N ASP A 208 12.35 -20.94 2.45
CA ASP A 208 13.26 -21.66 1.54
C ASP A 208 12.58 -22.52 0.45
N ALA A 209 11.28 -22.33 0.19
CA ALA A 209 10.61 -23.01 -0.90
C ALA A 209 11.24 -22.64 -2.27
N PRO A 210 11.35 -23.59 -3.21
CA PRO A 210 11.77 -23.28 -4.58
C PRO A 210 10.88 -22.20 -5.21
N GLN A 211 11.45 -21.39 -6.09
CA GLN A 211 10.73 -20.33 -6.77
C GLN A 211 9.43 -20.83 -7.42
N HIS A 212 8.30 -20.23 -7.04
CA HIS A 212 6.99 -20.56 -7.59
C HIS A 212 6.08 -19.31 -7.62
N PRO A 213 5.18 -19.12 -8.61
CA PRO A 213 4.27 -17.97 -8.60
C PRO A 213 3.53 -17.75 -7.27
N LEU A 214 3.05 -18.82 -6.64
CA LEU A 214 2.31 -18.78 -5.36
C LEU A 214 3.13 -18.31 -4.15
N ASN A 215 4.47 -18.36 -4.20
CA ASN A 215 5.31 -17.77 -3.15
C ASN A 215 5.84 -16.38 -3.47
N ARG A 216 5.48 -15.84 -4.63
CA ARG A 216 5.79 -14.46 -5.03
C ARG A 216 4.63 -13.50 -4.90
N LEU A 217 3.39 -14.01 -4.97
CA LEU A 217 2.19 -13.19 -4.78
C LEU A 217 2.01 -12.80 -3.32
N GLY A 218 1.64 -11.55 -3.03
CA GLY A 218 1.45 -11.04 -1.67
C GLY A 218 2.63 -11.34 -0.75
N ALA A 219 3.86 -11.08 -1.20
CA ALA A 219 5.07 -11.43 -0.45
C ALA A 219 5.16 -10.67 0.88
N GLU A 220 4.65 -9.45 0.94
CA GLU A 220 4.51 -8.67 2.16
C GLU A 220 3.56 -9.33 3.17
N ARG A 221 2.47 -9.96 2.72
CA ARG A 221 1.61 -10.76 3.61
C ARG A 221 2.28 -12.05 4.09
N PHE A 222 3.21 -12.61 3.29
CA PHE A 222 4.02 -13.74 3.76
C PHE A 222 4.98 -13.29 4.88
N VAL A 223 5.59 -12.11 4.75
CA VAL A 223 6.39 -11.48 5.81
C VAL A 223 5.55 -11.29 7.08
N ARG A 224 4.34 -10.71 6.96
CA ARG A 224 3.41 -10.57 8.10
C ARG A 224 3.05 -11.92 8.72
N TRP A 225 2.74 -12.92 7.90
CA TRP A 225 2.43 -14.26 8.42
C TRP A 225 3.59 -14.84 9.25
N ARG A 226 4.84 -14.69 8.80
CA ARG A 226 6.00 -15.20 9.55
C ARG A 226 6.10 -14.62 10.96
N ILE A 227 5.82 -13.32 11.12
CA ILE A 227 5.90 -12.65 12.42
C ILE A 227 4.64 -12.84 13.28
N VAL A 228 3.51 -13.18 12.67
CA VAL A 228 2.32 -13.64 13.41
C VAL A 228 2.55 -15.05 13.95
N ASP A 229 3.16 -15.92 13.16
CA ASP A 229 3.50 -17.30 13.53
C ASP A 229 4.63 -17.34 14.58
N ASP A 230 5.64 -16.48 14.44
CA ASP A 230 6.74 -16.32 15.41
C ASP A 230 7.05 -14.82 15.67
N PRO A 231 6.35 -14.20 16.64
CA PRO A 231 6.59 -12.81 17.06
C PRO A 231 8.03 -12.52 17.51
N SER A 232 8.75 -13.54 17.98
CA SER A 232 10.11 -13.38 18.50
C SER A 232 11.12 -12.99 17.42
N LEU A 233 10.82 -13.26 16.14
CA LEU A 233 11.61 -12.85 14.98
C LEU A 233 11.83 -11.33 14.91
N VAL A 234 10.92 -10.56 15.49
CA VAL A 234 10.97 -9.09 15.51
C VAL A 234 10.98 -8.53 16.94
N GLY A 235 11.23 -9.38 17.93
CA GLY A 235 11.31 -8.98 19.34
C GLY A 235 9.98 -8.58 19.96
N LEU A 236 8.86 -9.08 19.43
CA LEU A 236 7.51 -8.85 19.96
C LEU A 236 7.03 -10.07 20.74
N GLU A 237 6.13 -9.83 21.70
CA GLU A 237 5.49 -10.88 22.51
C GLU A 237 4.28 -11.48 21.79
N SER A 238 3.52 -10.63 21.10
CA SER A 238 2.34 -10.99 20.34
C SER A 238 2.30 -10.18 19.03
N VAL A 239 1.75 -10.77 17.97
CA VAL A 239 1.46 -10.06 16.71
C VAL A 239 0.16 -10.61 16.14
N HIS A 240 -0.75 -9.73 15.73
CA HIS A 240 -1.96 -10.12 15.01
C HIS A 240 -2.21 -9.20 13.82
N ALA A 241 -2.68 -9.79 12.72
CA ALA A 241 -2.99 -9.05 11.51
C ALA A 241 -4.17 -8.09 11.72
N VAL A 242 -4.09 -6.91 11.10
CA VAL A 242 -5.20 -5.95 11.00
C VAL A 242 -5.35 -5.46 9.57
N ALA A 243 -6.50 -4.85 9.27
CA ALA A 243 -6.75 -4.29 7.95
C ALA A 243 -5.79 -3.12 7.68
N PRO A 244 -5.17 -3.06 6.48
CA PRO A 244 -4.39 -1.89 6.08
C PRO A 244 -5.30 -0.66 5.88
N PRO A 245 -4.78 0.58 5.97
CA PRO A 245 -5.56 1.80 5.80
C PRO A 245 -6.18 1.97 4.41
N VAL A 246 -5.65 1.28 3.39
CA VAL A 246 -6.14 1.32 2.01
C VAL A 246 -6.42 -0.11 1.54
N PRO A 247 -7.58 -0.37 0.89
CA PRO A 247 -7.88 -1.68 0.36
C PRO A 247 -6.91 -2.06 -0.77
N ARG A 248 -6.53 -3.34 -0.82
CA ARG A 248 -5.81 -3.87 -1.99
C ARG A 248 -6.77 -4.04 -3.14
N THR A 249 -6.44 -3.45 -4.28
CA THR A 249 -7.21 -3.57 -5.52
C THR A 249 -6.83 -4.81 -6.34
N ASN A 250 -5.58 -5.26 -6.24
CA ASN A 250 -5.06 -6.37 -7.02
C ASN A 250 -4.04 -7.19 -6.21
N LEU A 251 -4.10 -8.51 -6.34
CA LEU A 251 -3.18 -9.44 -5.68
C LEU A 251 -1.73 -9.32 -6.19
N LYS A 252 -1.55 -8.83 -7.41
CA LYS A 252 -0.22 -8.68 -8.03
C LYS A 252 0.49 -7.39 -7.63
N ASP A 253 -0.26 -6.41 -7.11
CA ASP A 253 0.30 -5.12 -6.75
C ASP A 253 0.99 -5.28 -5.37
N PRO A 254 2.26 -4.87 -5.24
CA PRO A 254 2.94 -4.90 -3.94
C PRO A 254 2.33 -3.81 -3.06
N VAL A 255 1.43 -4.20 -2.15
CA VAL A 255 0.76 -3.27 -1.24
C VAL A 255 1.06 -3.68 0.19
N PRO A 256 1.73 -2.82 0.99
CA PRO A 256 2.11 -3.16 2.35
C PRO A 256 0.94 -3.69 3.18
N CYS A 257 1.25 -4.48 4.21
CA CYS A 257 0.26 -5.03 5.12
C CYS A 257 0.56 -4.63 6.55
N VAL A 258 -0.47 -4.63 7.39
CA VAL A 258 -0.40 -4.12 8.75
C VAL A 258 -0.69 -5.24 9.74
N ALA A 259 0.01 -5.20 10.86
CA ALA A 259 -0.27 -5.96 12.06
C ALA A 259 -0.09 -5.07 13.29
N LEU A 260 -0.69 -5.46 14.40
CA LEU A 260 -0.43 -4.87 15.71
C LEU A 260 0.31 -5.87 16.56
N GLY A 261 1.27 -5.40 17.35
CA GLY A 261 1.99 -6.27 18.27
C GLY A 261 2.37 -5.59 19.57
N ASP A 262 2.60 -6.40 20.58
CA ASP A 262 3.03 -5.96 21.90
C ASP A 262 4.55 -6.08 22.00
N GLY A 263 5.22 -4.94 22.12
CA GLY A 263 6.67 -4.87 22.30
C GLY A 263 7.06 -4.54 23.73
N PRO A 264 8.34 -4.70 24.08
CA PRO A 264 8.85 -4.39 25.42
C PRO A 264 8.67 -2.91 25.81
N ASP A 265 8.62 -2.01 24.83
CA ASP A 265 8.45 -0.57 25.02
C ASP A 265 6.99 -0.10 24.81
N GLY A 266 6.04 -1.03 24.66
CA GLY A 266 4.63 -0.76 24.42
C GLY A 266 4.12 -1.26 23.06
N PRO A 267 2.88 -0.89 22.70
CA PRO A 267 2.25 -1.33 21.46
C PRO A 267 3.03 -0.85 20.23
N GLN A 268 3.05 -1.67 19.17
CA GLN A 268 3.68 -1.34 17.91
C GLN A 268 2.70 -1.55 16.75
N VAL A 269 2.70 -0.59 15.83
CA VAL A 269 2.07 -0.70 14.53
C VAL A 269 3.11 -1.24 13.57
N VAL A 270 2.94 -2.50 13.17
CA VAL A 270 3.89 -3.22 12.33
C VAL A 270 3.46 -3.11 10.87
N VAL A 271 4.33 -2.57 10.02
CA VAL A 271 4.08 -2.43 8.58
C VAL A 271 5.06 -3.32 7.83
N CYS A 272 4.53 -4.36 7.21
CA CYS A 272 5.31 -5.32 6.43
C CYS A 272 5.29 -4.95 4.95
N SER A 273 6.46 -5.00 4.32
CA SER A 273 6.62 -4.74 2.88
C SER A 273 7.58 -5.73 2.23
N SER A 274 7.60 -5.72 0.90
CA SER A 274 8.56 -6.47 0.09
C SER A 274 8.87 -5.69 -1.19
N GLY A 275 10.12 -5.77 -1.63
CA GLY A 275 10.66 -4.90 -2.67
C GLY A 275 10.94 -3.48 -2.18
N VAL A 276 11.63 -2.71 -3.03
CA VAL A 276 11.90 -1.29 -2.76
C VAL A 276 10.65 -0.47 -3.11
N ASP A 277 9.99 0.03 -2.07
CA ASP A 277 8.82 0.88 -2.16
C ASP A 277 9.08 2.21 -1.41
N LEU A 278 9.09 3.32 -2.15
CA LEU A 278 9.28 4.64 -1.56
C LEU A 278 8.03 5.14 -0.83
N ASP A 279 6.85 4.62 -1.17
CA ASP A 279 5.58 5.02 -0.57
C ASP A 279 5.17 4.15 0.62
N LEU A 280 6.04 3.20 1.00
CA LEU A 280 5.95 2.45 2.27
C LEU A 280 5.82 3.39 3.48
N VAL A 281 6.62 4.45 3.54
CA VAL A 281 6.66 5.36 4.69
C VAL A 281 5.40 6.23 4.77
N PRO A 282 4.95 6.92 3.69
CA PRO A 282 3.63 7.54 3.63
C PRO A 282 2.47 6.59 3.94
N PHE A 283 2.51 5.34 3.46
CA PHE A 283 1.51 4.34 3.80
C PHE A 283 1.50 4.02 5.30
N ALA A 284 2.68 3.86 5.90
CA ALA A 284 2.83 3.58 7.31
C ALA A 284 2.34 4.75 8.20
N ALA A 285 2.41 5.99 7.71
CA ALA A 285 1.81 7.13 8.38
C ALA A 285 0.29 7.00 8.56
N ASP A 286 -0.43 6.53 7.53
CA ASP A 286 -1.87 6.25 7.64
C ASP A 286 -2.13 5.09 8.62
N ALA A 287 -1.33 4.02 8.55
CA ALA A 287 -1.47 2.88 9.47
C ALA A 287 -1.24 3.30 10.94
N ALA A 288 -0.24 4.16 11.17
CA ALA A 288 -0.01 4.79 12.46
C ALA A 288 -1.15 5.74 12.88
N ALA A 289 -1.76 6.48 11.96
CA ALA A 289 -2.90 7.33 12.31
C ALA A 289 -4.14 6.52 12.72
N ALA A 290 -4.28 5.28 12.23
CA ALA A 290 -5.38 4.37 12.56
C ALA A 290 -5.20 3.66 13.92
N HIS A 291 -3.99 3.62 14.48
CA HIS A 291 -3.65 2.78 15.63
C HIS A 291 -2.60 3.43 16.56
N ASP A 292 -2.69 3.16 17.86
CA ASP A 292 -1.70 3.62 18.84
C ASP A 292 -0.43 2.75 18.86
N GLY A 293 0.73 3.33 19.23
CA GLY A 293 2.01 2.60 19.34
C GLY A 293 3.23 3.28 18.70
N SER A 294 4.38 2.65 18.65
CA SER A 294 5.48 3.09 17.75
C SER A 294 5.38 2.39 16.39
N LEU A 295 6.07 2.88 15.36
CA LEU A 295 6.10 2.23 14.05
C LEU A 295 7.25 1.23 13.96
N LEU A 296 6.95 0.00 13.57
CA LEU A 296 7.95 -1.01 13.22
C LEU A 296 7.81 -1.39 11.75
N PHE A 297 8.85 -1.15 10.96
CA PHE A 297 8.92 -1.64 9.58
C PHE A 297 9.55 -3.03 9.55
N VAL A 298 8.89 -3.97 8.88
CA VAL A 298 9.41 -5.35 8.69
C VAL A 298 9.52 -5.66 7.21
N LEU A 299 10.74 -5.95 6.76
CA LEU A 299 11.03 -6.19 5.35
C LEU A 299 12.21 -7.13 5.17
N PRO A 300 12.33 -7.82 4.02
CA PRO A 300 13.56 -8.55 3.71
C PRO A 300 14.79 -7.63 3.75
N GLU A 301 15.93 -8.13 4.21
CA GLU A 301 17.16 -7.33 4.38
C GLU A 301 17.55 -6.56 3.11
N ARG A 302 17.45 -7.21 1.94
CA ARG A 302 17.77 -6.62 0.64
C ARG A 302 16.88 -5.45 0.23
N ASP A 303 15.68 -5.35 0.81
CA ASP A 303 14.68 -4.34 0.45
C ASP A 303 14.87 -3.08 1.32
N ARG A 304 15.61 -3.18 2.43
CA ARG A 304 15.96 -2.05 3.29
C ARG A 304 17.08 -1.24 2.67
N VAL A 305 16.70 -0.33 1.78
CA VAL A 305 17.61 0.60 1.14
C VAL A 305 17.68 1.92 1.88
N ARG A 306 18.80 2.64 1.76
CA ARG A 306 19.05 3.95 2.38
C ARG A 306 17.90 4.95 2.18
N ALA A 307 17.26 4.94 1.01
CA ALA A 307 16.14 5.84 0.73
C ALA A 307 14.94 5.62 1.67
N VAL A 308 14.68 4.38 2.07
CA VAL A 308 13.62 4.03 3.02
C VAL A 308 13.99 4.50 4.43
N ASP A 309 15.25 4.29 4.85
CA ASP A 309 15.74 4.80 6.15
C ASP A 309 15.67 6.34 6.22
N GLU A 310 16.06 7.04 5.15
CA GLU A 310 15.98 8.50 5.05
C GLU A 310 14.54 9.01 5.19
N LEU A 311 13.59 8.38 4.49
CA LEU A 311 12.18 8.73 4.58
C LEU A 311 11.58 8.42 5.96
N ALA A 312 11.89 7.26 6.53
CA ALA A 312 11.40 6.88 7.86
C ALA A 312 11.92 7.84 8.94
N GLY A 313 13.17 8.27 8.83
CA GLY A 313 13.75 9.29 9.73
C GLY A 313 13.12 10.68 9.63
N ALA A 314 12.32 10.95 8.58
CA ALA A 314 11.59 12.20 8.42
C ALA A 314 10.18 12.16 9.04
N LEU A 315 9.71 11.02 9.53
CA LEU A 315 8.44 10.92 10.25
C LEU A 315 8.54 11.56 11.64
N ARG A 316 7.45 12.22 12.07
CA ARG A 316 7.30 12.74 13.44
C ARG A 316 7.25 11.63 14.50
N ARG A 317 6.72 10.46 14.10
CA ARG A 317 6.52 9.31 15.01
C ARG A 317 7.80 8.49 15.08
N PRO A 318 8.21 7.98 16.25
CA PRO A 318 9.35 7.09 16.36
C PRO A 318 9.18 5.83 15.50
N THR A 319 10.24 5.47 14.77
CA THR A 319 10.27 4.30 13.88
C THR A 319 11.43 3.39 14.21
N SER A 320 11.24 2.08 14.06
CA SER A 320 12.29 1.07 14.08
C SER A 320 12.15 0.11 12.88
N PHE A 321 13.17 -0.72 12.68
CA PHE A 321 13.24 -1.67 11.57
C PHE A 321 13.62 -3.05 12.08
N ALA A 322 12.99 -4.08 11.55
CA ALA A 322 13.42 -5.47 11.66
C ALA A 322 13.47 -6.11 10.26
N THR A 323 14.39 -7.06 10.07
CA THR A 323 14.58 -7.74 8.78
C THR A 323 14.47 -9.24 8.91
N LEU A 324 13.85 -9.90 7.92
CA LEU A 324 13.57 -11.35 7.88
C LEU A 324 14.25 -12.09 6.72
#